data_AF-A0A165IL26-F1
#
_entry.id   AF-A0A165IL26-F1
#
_cell.length_a   1.000
_cell.length_b   1.000
_cell.length_c   1.000
_cell.angle_alpha   90.00
_cell.angle_beta   90.00
_cell.angle_gamma   90.00
#
_symmetry.space_group_name_H-M   'P 1'
#
loop_
_entity.id
_entity.type
_entity.pdbx_description
1 polymer ?
#
loop_
_entity_poly.entity_id
_entity_poly.type
_entity_poly.pdbx_seq_one_letter_code
_entity_poly.pdbx_strand_id
1 'polypeptide(L)'
;MSLSAYSAAHRLRVKTLYKAMLKDALDWTIQRDIWRIKAIEIRAMFERNRNIQDARQVDILMQKAEADYQKGKHPDPQVWPRYFGGTRYERNIPPPMEPPEAASHH
;
A
#
# COMPACT_ATOMS: atom_id res chain seq x y z
N MET A 1 -12.13 -31.05 5.05
CA MET A 1 -12.09 -29.59 4.76
C MET A 1 -10.63 -29.15 4.80
N SER A 2 -10.08 -28.69 3.67
CA SER A 2 -8.71 -28.17 3.65
C SER A 2 -8.65 -26.91 4.50
N LEU A 3 -7.97 -26.97 5.65
CA LEU A 3 -7.64 -25.80 6.44
C LEU A 3 -6.63 -24.99 5.62
N SER A 4 -7.09 -23.90 5.01
CA SER A 4 -6.20 -22.91 4.40
C SER A 4 -5.11 -22.56 5.42
N ALA A 5 -3.85 -22.94 5.14
CA ALA A 5 -2.70 -22.75 6.03
C ALA A 5 -2.46 -21.28 6.45
N TYR A 6 -3.09 -20.33 5.77
CA TYR A 6 -3.04 -18.90 6.09
C TYR A 6 -4.40 -18.31 6.45
N SER A 7 -4.38 -17.47 7.49
CA SER A 7 -5.49 -16.60 7.88
C SER A 7 -5.83 -15.59 6.78
N ALA A 8 -7.09 -15.14 6.72
CA ALA A 8 -7.53 -14.06 5.84
C ALA A 8 -6.73 -12.76 6.08
N ALA A 9 -6.36 -12.49 7.34
CA ALA A 9 -5.54 -11.34 7.70
C ALA A 9 -4.14 -11.38 7.06
N HIS A 10 -3.51 -12.56 7.05
CA HIS A 10 -2.20 -12.74 6.43
C HIS A 10 -2.25 -12.48 4.92
N ARG A 11 -3.26 -13.02 4.22
CA ARG A 11 -3.45 -12.75 2.78
C ARG A 11 -3.64 -11.28 2.48
N LEU A 12 -4.38 -10.56 3.33
CA LEU A 12 -4.56 -9.12 3.18
C LEU A 12 -3.22 -8.38 3.38
N ARG A 13 -2.46 -8.74 4.42
CA ARG A 13 -1.14 -8.15 4.71
C ARG A 13 -0.18 -8.30 3.53
N VAL A 14 -0.07 -9.51 2.96
CA VAL A 14 0.75 -9.79 1.77
C VAL A 14 0.30 -8.97 0.56
N LYS A 15 -1.01 -8.91 0.29
CA LYS A 15 -1.55 -8.10 -0.82
C LYS A 15 -1.27 -6.62 -0.65
N THR A 16 -1.39 -6.10 0.57
CA THR A 16 -1.12 -4.70 0.89
C THR A 16 0.36 -4.37 0.67
N LEU A 17 1.28 -5.22 1.17
CA LEU A 17 2.71 -5.02 0.93
C LEU A 17 3.05 -5.09 -0.57
N TYR A 18 2.55 -6.10 -1.28
CA TYR A 18 2.78 -6.24 -2.72
C TYR A 18 2.32 -5.01 -3.50
N LYS A 19 1.12 -4.51 -3.21
CA LYS A 19 0.59 -3.27 -3.81
C LYS A 19 1.46 -2.07 -3.46
N ALA A 20 1.90 -1.95 -2.21
CA ALA A 20 2.75 -0.86 -1.75
C ALA A 20 4.11 -0.85 -2.46
N MET A 21 4.77 -2.00 -2.58
CA MET A 21 6.05 -2.15 -3.29
C MET A 21 5.94 -1.80 -4.78
N LEU A 22 4.86 -2.23 -5.46
CA LEU A 22 4.65 -1.88 -6.87
C LEU A 22 4.43 -0.37 -7.09
N LYS A 23 3.72 0.26 -6.16
CA LYS A 23 3.49 1.71 -6.18
C LYS A 23 4.79 2.46 -5.91
N ASP A 24 5.53 2.07 -4.89
CA ASP A 24 6.80 2.73 -4.54
C ASP A 24 7.84 2.58 -5.66
N ALA A 25 7.94 1.40 -6.28
CA ALA A 25 8.77 1.20 -7.46
C ALA A 25 8.37 2.12 -8.61
N LEU A 26 7.08 2.42 -8.77
CA LEU A 26 6.60 3.38 -9.76
C LEU A 26 6.95 4.82 -9.39
N ASP A 27 6.87 5.17 -8.11
CA ASP A 27 7.21 6.51 -7.62
C ASP A 27 8.71 6.80 -7.86
N TRP A 28 9.59 5.80 -7.70
CA TRP A 28 11.02 5.91 -8.05
C TRP A 28 11.32 5.92 -9.56
N THR A 29 10.48 5.28 -10.38
CA THR A 29 10.76 5.10 -11.82
C THR A 29 9.74 5.82 -12.69
N ILE A 30 10.15 6.94 -13.28
CA ILE A 30 9.30 7.76 -14.14
C ILE A 30 8.92 6.98 -15.42
N GLN A 31 9.86 6.24 -16.01
CA GLN A 31 9.66 5.50 -17.26
C GLN A 31 8.99 4.14 -17.06
N ARG A 32 7.95 3.86 -17.86
CA ARG A 32 7.14 2.65 -17.71
C ARG A 32 7.82 1.36 -18.13
N ASP A 33 8.75 1.41 -19.07
CA ASP A 33 9.46 0.22 -19.54
C ASP A 33 10.39 -0.33 -18.45
N ILE A 34 11.14 0.56 -17.80
CA ILE A 34 11.99 0.22 -16.65
C ILE A 34 11.13 -0.27 -15.48
N TRP A 35 10.01 0.44 -15.20
CA TRP A 35 9.09 0.04 -14.14
C TRP A 35 8.53 -1.38 -14.35
N ARG A 36 8.18 -1.76 -15.58
CA ARG A 36 7.65 -3.11 -15.88
C ARG A 36 8.66 -4.20 -15.53
N ILE A 37 9.95 -3.98 -15.81
CA ILE A 37 11.02 -4.92 -15.43
C ILE A 37 11.05 -5.07 -13.91
N LYS A 38 11.02 -3.94 -13.17
CA LYS A 38 10.96 -3.96 -11.70
C LYS A 38 9.70 -4.63 -11.15
N ALA A 39 8.55 -4.41 -11.77
CA ALA A 39 7.31 -5.07 -11.36
C ALA A 39 7.37 -6.60 -11.52
N ILE A 40 8.01 -7.09 -12.59
CA ILE A 40 8.24 -8.53 -12.80
C ILE A 40 9.22 -9.08 -11.76
N GLU A 41 10.31 -8.36 -11.44
CA GLU A 41 11.24 -8.74 -10.38
C GLU A 41 10.54 -8.87 -9.01
N ILE A 42 9.71 -7.88 -8.66
CA ILE A 42 8.90 -7.90 -7.43
C ILE A 42 7.97 -9.10 -7.45
N ARG A 43 7.24 -9.34 -8.54
CA ARG A 43 6.36 -10.51 -8.63
C ARG A 43 7.12 -11.83 -8.48
N ALA A 44 8.26 -11.98 -9.14
CA ALA A 44 9.09 -13.18 -9.05
C ALA A 44 9.56 -13.43 -7.61
N MET A 45 9.92 -12.38 -6.86
CA MET A 45 10.27 -12.48 -5.45
C MET A 45 9.12 -13.04 -4.59
N PHE A 46 7.87 -12.60 -4.81
CA PHE A 46 6.72 -13.13 -4.08
C PHE A 46 6.39 -14.58 -4.50
N GLU A 47 6.42 -14.90 -5.79
CA GLU A 47 6.13 -16.26 -6.26
C GLU A 47 7.15 -17.28 -5.75
N ARG A 48 8.44 -16.91 -5.65
CA ARG A 48 9.49 -17.77 -5.06
C ARG A 48 9.18 -18.20 -3.62
N ASN A 49 8.48 -17.36 -2.85
CA ASN A 49 8.18 -17.59 -1.44
C ASN A 49 6.73 -18.08 -1.20
N ARG A 50 5.97 -18.37 -2.26
CA ARG A 50 4.53 -18.67 -2.18
C ARG A 50 4.20 -19.99 -1.47
N ASN A 51 5.07 -21.00 -1.58
CA ASN A 51 4.79 -22.37 -1.15
C ASN A 51 5.47 -22.75 0.17
N ILE A 52 5.98 -21.77 0.92
CA ILE A 52 6.52 -22.00 2.26
C ILE A 52 5.36 -22.47 3.15
N GLN A 53 5.56 -23.48 4.00
CA GLN A 53 4.52 -24.00 4.89
C GLN A 53 4.75 -23.65 6.35
N ASP A 54 5.98 -23.34 6.75
CA ASP A 54 6.30 -22.93 8.12
C ASP A 54 5.84 -21.49 8.38
N ALA A 55 4.90 -21.33 9.30
CA ALA A 55 4.34 -20.04 9.69
C ALA A 55 5.39 -19.09 10.29
N ARG A 56 6.34 -19.61 11.08
CA ARG A 56 7.38 -18.78 11.71
C ARG A 56 8.31 -18.19 10.66
N GLN A 57 8.73 -19.03 9.71
CA GLN A 57 9.57 -18.60 8.59
C GLN A 57 8.88 -17.52 7.75
N VAL A 58 7.58 -17.69 7.49
CA VAL A 58 6.80 -16.70 6.74
C VAL A 58 6.72 -15.35 7.47
N ASP A 59 6.49 -15.35 8.78
CA ASP A 59 6.44 -14.10 9.54
C ASP A 59 7.79 -13.38 9.55
N ILE A 60 8.91 -14.11 9.69
CA ILE A 60 10.26 -13.54 9.61
C ILE A 60 10.51 -12.93 8.22
N LEU A 61 10.17 -13.65 7.15
CA LEU A 61 10.31 -13.15 5.78
C LEU A 61 9.46 -11.90 5.55
N MET A 62 8.24 -11.89 6.09
CA MET A 62 7.33 -10.76 5.96
C MET A 62 7.86 -9.52 6.69
N GLN A 63 8.33 -9.68 7.93
CA GLN A 63 8.94 -8.59 8.70
C GLN A 63 10.19 -8.04 8.01
N LYS A 64 11.03 -8.92 7.46
CA LYS A 64 12.20 -8.51 6.68
C LYS A 64 11.79 -7.69 5.44
N ALA A 65 10.83 -8.19 4.68
CA ALA A 65 10.34 -7.51 3.48
C ALA A 65 9.71 -6.15 3.80
N GLU A 66 8.97 -6.06 4.91
CA GLU A 66 8.43 -4.78 5.41
C GLU A 66 9.55 -3.81 5.82
N ALA A 67 10.58 -4.28 6.53
CA ALA A 67 11.71 -3.45 6.92
C ALA A 67 12.49 -2.93 5.70
N ASP A 68 12.75 -3.80 4.72
CA ASP A 68 13.42 -3.45 3.46
C ASP A 68 12.59 -2.43 2.67
N TYR A 69 11.26 -2.61 2.61
CA TYR A 69 10.34 -1.66 2.00
C TYR A 69 10.37 -0.30 2.72
N GLN A 70 10.30 -0.25 4.05
CA GLN A 70 10.32 1.02 4.78
C GLN A 70 11.65 1.77 4.59
N LYS A 71 12.77 1.05 4.51
CA LYS A 71 14.08 1.64 4.26
C LYS A 71 14.21 2.23 2.85
N GLY A 72 13.61 1.58 1.85
CA GLY A 72 13.66 1.99 0.45
C GLY A 72 12.54 2.94 0.02
N LYS A 73 11.63 3.30 0.92
CA LYS A 73 10.42 4.05 0.60
C LYS A 73 10.75 5.43 0.04
N HIS A 74 10.07 5.82 -1.04
CA HIS A 74 10.23 7.13 -1.65
C HIS A 74 9.81 8.25 -0.66
N PRO A 75 10.61 9.33 -0.51
CA PRO A 75 10.32 10.40 0.45
C PRO A 75 9.06 11.21 0.12
N ASP A 76 8.74 11.36 -1.17
CA ASP A 76 7.57 12.12 -1.64
C ASP A 76 6.76 11.30 -2.68
N PRO A 77 5.91 10.35 -2.24
CA PRO A 77 5.21 9.45 -3.14
C PRO A 77 4.12 10.17 -3.95
N GLN A 78 3.85 9.73 -5.18
CA GLN A 78 2.82 10.37 -6.01
C GLN A 78 1.42 10.16 -5.41
N VAL A 79 0.72 11.27 -5.17
CA VAL A 79 -0.66 11.29 -4.67
C VAL A 79 -1.57 11.87 -5.74
N TRP A 80 -2.68 11.17 -5.99
CA TRP A 80 -3.69 11.66 -6.92
C TRP A 80 -4.25 13.00 -6.44
N PRO A 81 -4.44 13.99 -7.32
CA PRO A 81 -4.69 15.36 -6.89
C PRO A 81 -5.88 15.54 -5.95
N ARG A 82 -6.95 14.74 -6.10
CA ARG A 82 -8.18 14.85 -5.28
C ARG A 82 -8.17 13.99 -4.01
N TYR A 83 -7.14 13.16 -3.82
CA TYR A 83 -7.03 12.31 -2.64
C TYR A 83 -6.38 13.11 -1.51
N PHE A 84 -6.55 12.67 -0.27
CA PHE A 84 -5.89 13.26 0.89
C PHE A 84 -4.37 13.38 0.65
N GLY A 85 -3.81 14.56 0.89
CA GLY A 85 -2.41 14.89 0.60
C GLY A 85 -2.12 15.29 -0.86
N GLY A 86 -3.11 15.24 -1.74
CA GLY A 86 -3.00 15.71 -3.12
C GLY A 86 -3.22 17.21 -3.26
N THR A 87 -2.71 17.80 -4.35
CA THR A 87 -2.72 19.25 -4.57
C THR A 87 -4.10 19.89 -4.74
N ARG A 88 -5.14 19.09 -5.04
CA ARG A 88 -6.53 19.53 -5.26
C ARG A 88 -7.50 18.95 -4.22
N TYR A 89 -6.99 18.36 -3.14
CA TYR A 89 -7.80 17.89 -2.04
C TYR A 89 -8.57 19.08 -1.44
N GLU A 90 -9.86 18.90 -1.18
CA GLU A 90 -10.70 19.90 -0.49
C GLU A 90 -10.75 21.30 -1.12
N ARG A 91 -10.30 21.47 -2.37
CA ARG A 91 -10.25 22.79 -3.01
C ARG A 91 -11.65 23.42 -3.19
N ASN A 92 -12.65 22.59 -3.49
CA ASN A 92 -14.03 23.00 -3.78
C ASN A 92 -15.02 22.11 -3.00
N ILE A 93 -14.94 22.10 -1.66
CA ILE A 93 -15.97 21.42 -0.85
C ILE A 93 -17.28 22.22 -0.96
N PRO A 94 -18.43 21.60 -1.27
CA PRO A 94 -19.70 22.30 -1.20
C PRO A 94 -19.95 22.74 0.25
N PRO A 95 -20.42 23.98 0.49
CA PRO A 95 -20.75 24.41 1.83
C PRO A 95 -21.81 23.47 2.43
N PRO A 96 -21.78 23.25 3.76
CA PRO A 96 -22.87 22.55 4.42
C PRO A 96 -24.17 23.31 4.15
N MET A 97 -25.17 22.61 3.64
CA MET A 97 -26.50 23.17 3.33
C MET A 97 -27.40 23.26 4.56
N GLU A 98 -26.91 22.76 5.70
CA GLU A 98 -27.62 22.81 6.97
C GLU A 98 -27.59 24.24 7.51
N PRO A 99 -28.71 24.75 8.06
CA PRO A 99 -28.69 26.00 8.80
C PRO A 99 -27.63 25.89 9.90
N PRO A 100 -26.84 26.93 10.18
CA PRO A 100 -25.92 26.90 11.30
C PRO A 100 -26.72 26.53 12.55
N GLU A 101 -26.36 25.43 13.22
CA GLU A 101 -26.89 25.12 14.54
C GLU A 101 -26.73 26.39 15.39
N ALA A 102 -27.84 26.91 15.91
CA ALA A 102 -27.83 28.12 16.72
C ALA A 102 -26.82 27.87 17.84
N ALA A 103 -25.68 28.58 17.79
CA ALA A 103 -24.66 28.48 18.80
C ALA A 103 -25.33 28.68 20.15
N SER A 104 -25.45 27.59 20.92
CA SER A 104 -25.94 27.63 22.29
C SER A 104 -24.88 28.37 23.10
N HIS A 105 -24.94 29.69 23.06
CA HIS A 105 -24.23 30.58 23.96
C HIS A 105 -24.78 30.30 25.36
N HIS A 106 -24.04 29.48 26.11
CA HIS A 106 -24.17 29.36 27.56
C HIS A 106 -23.44 30.49 28.26
#